data_AF-A0A8S8XL25-F1
#
_entry.id   AF-A0A8S8XL25-F1
#
_cell.length_a   1.000
_cell.length_b   1.000
_cell.length_c   1.000
_cell.angle_alpha   90.00
_cell.angle_beta   90.00
_cell.angle_gamma   90.00
#
_symmetry.space_group_name_H-M   'P 1'
#
loop_
_entity.id
_entity.type
_entity.pdbx_description
1 polymer ?
#
loop_
_entity_poly.entity_id
_entity_poly.type
_entity_poly.pdbx_seq_one_letter_code
_entity_poly.pdbx_strand_id
1 'polypeptide(L)'
;MPDHNGAIAPFVETGDPHDRTNPDLEALVPDNPNRPYDMVKVVEEIVDDGHFMELFDAYADNIIIGFARLGGRTVGVIGNQPKVLAGCLDIDASIKAARFIRTCDAFNIPLLTLEDVPGFLPGVVQEWGGIIRHGAKLLFAYAEATVPKLTLVTRKAYGGAI
;
A
#
# COMPACT_ATOMS: atom_id res chain seq x y z
N MET A 1 8.10 -5.01 -14.48
CA MET A 1 7.36 -6.29 -14.37
C MET A 1 8.21 -7.40 -14.96
N PRO A 2 8.10 -8.65 -14.48
CA PRO A 2 8.66 -9.81 -15.16
C PRO A 2 7.86 -10.15 -16.43
N ASP A 3 8.49 -10.85 -17.37
CA ASP A 3 7.86 -11.22 -18.64
C ASP A 3 6.83 -12.36 -18.49
N HIS A 4 6.97 -13.18 -17.45
CA HIS A 4 6.03 -14.26 -17.08
C HIS A 4 6.15 -14.62 -15.60
N ASN A 5 5.23 -15.45 -15.09
CA ASN A 5 5.11 -15.83 -13.66
C ASN A 5 6.24 -16.74 -13.12
N GLY A 6 7.12 -17.22 -13.98
CA GLY A 6 8.29 -18.03 -13.59
C GLY A 6 9.59 -17.22 -13.56
N ALA A 7 9.54 -15.95 -14.00
CA ALA A 7 10.68 -15.06 -14.00
C ALA A 7 10.66 -14.18 -12.74
N ILE A 8 11.84 -13.66 -12.40
CA ILE A 8 12.02 -12.63 -11.37
C ILE A 8 11.90 -11.27 -12.07
N ALA A 9 11.33 -10.29 -11.40
CA ALA A 9 11.28 -8.92 -11.92
C ALA A 9 12.69 -8.39 -12.24
N PRO A 10 12.88 -7.63 -13.33
CA PRO A 10 14.19 -7.10 -13.71
C PRO A 10 14.83 -6.29 -12.57
N PHE A 11 16.07 -6.65 -12.23
CA PHE A 11 16.92 -5.84 -11.38
C PHE A 11 17.46 -4.66 -12.19
N VAL A 12 17.46 -3.47 -11.59
CA VAL A 12 18.05 -2.27 -12.16
C VAL A 12 19.02 -1.72 -11.13
N GLU A 13 20.28 -1.50 -11.52
CA GLU A 13 21.24 -0.87 -10.62
C GLU A 13 20.73 0.52 -10.21
N THR A 14 20.82 0.81 -8.91
CA THR A 14 20.47 2.12 -8.34
C THR A 14 21.70 2.69 -7.64
N GLY A 15 21.84 4.02 -7.72
CA GLY A 15 22.81 4.77 -6.93
C GLY A 15 22.31 5.15 -5.55
N ASP A 16 21.04 4.86 -5.23
CA ASP A 16 20.41 5.15 -3.94
C ASP A 16 21.02 4.25 -2.84
N PRO A 17 21.69 4.83 -1.82
CA PRO A 17 22.29 4.05 -0.74
C PRO A 17 21.25 3.32 0.10
N HIS A 18 21.41 2.00 0.25
CA HIS A 18 20.54 1.17 1.08
C HIS A 18 20.52 1.56 2.57
N ASP A 19 21.52 2.30 3.05
CA ASP A 19 21.69 2.78 4.42
C ASP A 19 21.39 4.29 4.56
N ARG A 20 20.76 4.92 3.56
CA ARG A 20 20.42 6.34 3.66
C ARG A 20 19.53 6.62 4.87
N THR A 21 19.92 7.63 5.64
CA THR A 21 19.08 8.17 6.70
C THR A 21 18.20 9.26 6.14
N ASN A 22 16.95 9.34 6.61
CA ASN A 22 16.01 10.34 6.16
C ASN A 22 15.30 10.97 7.37
N PRO A 23 15.81 12.10 7.91
CA PRO A 23 15.19 12.77 9.04
C PRO A 23 13.85 13.42 8.68
N ASP A 24 13.57 13.68 7.41
CA ASP A 24 12.34 14.32 6.96
C ASP A 24 11.11 13.42 7.14
N LEU A 25 11.32 12.09 7.21
CA LEU A 25 10.27 11.11 7.52
C LEU A 25 9.63 11.36 8.91
N GLU A 26 10.39 11.86 9.88
CA GLU A 26 9.87 12.16 11.23
C GLU A 26 8.87 13.32 11.19
N ALA A 27 9.06 14.27 10.28
CA ALA A 27 8.20 15.45 10.14
C ALA A 27 6.97 15.19 9.25
N LEU A 28 6.97 14.11 8.46
CA LEU A 28 5.87 13.79 7.54
C LEU A 28 4.61 13.30 8.26
N VAL A 29 4.76 12.55 9.35
CA VAL A 29 3.63 12.10 10.17
C VAL A 29 3.38 13.12 11.28
N PRO A 30 2.27 13.88 11.27
CA PRO A 30 2.06 14.96 12.23
C PRO A 30 1.75 14.41 13.63
N ASP A 31 2.30 15.07 14.67
CA ASP A 31 1.98 14.78 16.08
C ASP A 31 0.49 14.91 16.39
N ASN A 32 -0.20 15.84 15.71
CA ASN A 32 -1.63 16.01 15.87
C ASN A 32 -2.37 14.85 15.15
N PRO A 33 -3.08 13.97 15.87
CA PRO A 33 -3.73 12.79 15.29
C PRO A 33 -4.84 13.13 14.30
N ASN A 34 -5.41 14.33 14.37
CA ASN A 34 -6.47 14.80 13.47
C ASN A 34 -5.92 15.42 12.19
N ARG A 35 -4.61 15.67 12.10
CA ARG A 35 -3.99 16.21 10.89
C ARG A 35 -3.63 15.06 9.94
N PRO A 36 -4.17 15.05 8.71
CA PRO A 36 -3.76 14.08 7.70
C PRO A 36 -2.38 14.46 7.12
N TYR A 37 -1.74 13.48 6.52
CA TYR A 37 -0.51 13.65 5.73
C TYR A 37 -0.62 12.84 4.44
N ASP A 38 0.32 13.05 3.52
CA ASP A 38 0.32 12.38 2.23
C ASP A 38 1.10 11.07 2.27
N MET A 39 0.42 9.94 2.12
CA MET A 39 1.12 8.65 2.06
C MET A 39 1.99 8.51 0.81
N VAL A 40 1.65 9.17 -0.31
CA VAL A 40 2.50 9.15 -1.51
C VAL A 40 3.86 9.77 -1.23
N LYS A 41 3.91 10.85 -0.44
CA LYS A 41 5.18 11.46 -0.03
C LYS A 41 6.02 10.52 0.82
N VAL A 42 5.40 9.77 1.73
CA VAL A 42 6.10 8.76 2.51
C VAL A 42 6.68 7.66 1.60
N VAL A 43 5.94 7.22 0.59
CA VAL A 43 6.46 6.25 -0.41
C VAL A 43 7.65 6.83 -1.15
N GLU A 44 7.53 8.03 -1.72
CA GLU A 44 8.62 8.71 -2.44
C GLU A 44 9.87 8.89 -1.57
N GLU A 45 9.71 9.13 -0.27
CA GLU A 45 10.85 9.25 0.64
C GLU A 45 11.51 7.91 1.01
N ILE A 46 10.88 6.76 0.73
CA ILE A 46 11.39 5.42 1.08
C ILE A 46 11.95 4.67 -0.13
N VAL A 47 11.34 4.83 -1.30
CA VAL A 47 11.69 4.06 -2.50
C VAL A 47 12.90 4.63 -3.22
N ASP A 48 13.55 3.81 -4.04
CA ASP A 48 14.73 4.20 -4.80
C ASP A 48 14.44 5.45 -5.65
N ASP A 49 15.28 6.49 -5.47
CA ASP A 49 15.22 7.75 -6.22
C ASP A 49 13.85 8.48 -6.16
N GLY A 50 12.99 8.09 -5.20
CA GLY A 50 11.62 8.58 -5.07
C GLY A 50 10.68 8.23 -6.23
N HIS A 51 11.01 7.22 -7.02
CA HIS A 51 10.19 6.80 -8.14
C HIS A 51 9.06 5.85 -7.73
N PHE A 52 7.84 6.40 -7.67
CA PHE A 52 6.61 5.64 -7.47
C PHE A 52 5.69 5.74 -8.70
N MET A 53 5.37 4.59 -9.29
CA MET A 53 4.38 4.49 -10.36
C MET A 53 3.03 4.08 -9.76
N GLU A 54 2.25 5.09 -9.37
CA GLU A 54 0.90 4.90 -8.84
C GLU A 54 -0.05 4.33 -9.91
N LEU A 55 -0.96 3.44 -9.47
CA LEU A 55 -1.98 2.84 -10.32
C LEU A 55 -3.37 3.19 -9.79
N PHE A 56 -4.27 3.55 -10.71
CA PHE A 56 -5.66 3.91 -10.39
C PHE A 56 -5.73 5.07 -9.39
N ASP A 57 -4.98 6.14 -9.64
CA ASP A 57 -4.89 7.37 -8.83
C ASP A 57 -6.21 8.17 -8.77
N ALA A 58 -7.14 7.90 -9.68
CA ALA A 58 -8.48 8.51 -9.73
C ALA A 58 -9.62 7.57 -9.28
N TYR A 59 -9.30 6.48 -8.58
CA TYR A 59 -10.29 5.51 -8.08
C TYR A 59 -9.89 4.99 -6.69
N ALA A 60 -10.82 5.07 -5.74
CA ALA A 60 -10.61 4.66 -4.34
C ALA A 60 -9.33 5.27 -3.73
N ASP A 61 -9.27 6.60 -3.73
CA ASP A 61 -8.09 7.40 -3.36
C ASP A 61 -7.75 7.32 -1.87
N ASN A 62 -8.58 6.65 -1.06
CA ASN A 62 -8.32 6.26 0.33
C ASN A 62 -7.29 5.13 0.47
N ILE A 63 -6.92 4.46 -0.63
CA ILE A 63 -5.81 3.50 -0.70
C ILE A 63 -4.95 3.74 -1.95
N ILE A 64 -3.65 3.84 -1.76
CA ILE A 64 -2.68 3.92 -2.85
C ILE A 64 -2.15 2.51 -3.16
N ILE A 65 -1.98 2.23 -4.44
CA ILE A 65 -1.28 1.04 -4.92
C ILE A 65 -0.36 1.44 -6.07
N GLY A 66 0.74 0.73 -6.23
CA GLY A 66 1.63 1.00 -7.36
C GLY A 66 2.93 0.24 -7.27
N PHE A 67 3.80 0.45 -8.25
CA PHE A 67 5.11 -0.18 -8.29
C PHE A 67 6.21 0.83 -7.99
N ALA A 68 7.23 0.37 -7.29
CA ALA A 68 8.45 1.11 -7.04
C ALA A 68 9.65 0.16 -7.07
N ARG A 69 10.85 0.68 -6.75
CA ARG A 69 12.04 -0.13 -6.50
C ARG A 69 12.59 0.11 -5.10
N LEU A 70 13.17 -0.94 -4.54
CA LEU A 70 13.99 -0.90 -3.33
C LEU A 70 15.28 -1.69 -3.57
N GLY A 71 16.43 -1.02 -3.45
CA GLY A 71 17.73 -1.60 -3.75
C GLY A 71 17.77 -2.23 -5.15
N GLY A 72 17.16 -1.57 -6.14
CA GLY A 72 17.11 -1.99 -7.54
C GLY A 72 16.08 -3.07 -7.87
N ARG A 73 15.36 -3.60 -6.87
CA ARG A 73 14.35 -4.65 -7.04
C ARG A 73 12.94 -4.08 -7.07
N THR A 74 12.10 -4.58 -7.98
CA THR A 74 10.69 -4.16 -8.05
C THR A 74 9.93 -4.59 -6.79
N VAL A 75 9.16 -3.68 -6.22
CA VAL A 75 8.22 -3.93 -5.11
C VAL A 75 6.83 -3.41 -5.47
N GLY A 76 5.81 -4.11 -5.01
CA GLY A 76 4.43 -3.65 -5.03
C GLY A 76 4.13 -2.92 -3.73
N VAL A 77 3.74 -1.66 -3.82
CA VAL A 77 3.43 -0.81 -2.68
C VAL A 77 1.92 -0.73 -2.50
N ILE A 78 1.45 -0.90 -1.26
CA ILE A 78 0.07 -0.66 -0.83
C ILE A 78 0.13 0.30 0.35
N GLY A 79 -0.68 1.35 0.37
CA GLY A 79 -0.71 2.27 1.52
C GLY A 79 -2.07 2.90 1.77
N ASN A 80 -2.44 3.10 3.02
CA ASN A 80 -3.64 3.89 3.35
C ASN A 80 -3.35 5.37 3.09
N GLN A 81 -4.30 6.13 2.53
CA GLN A 81 -4.14 7.56 2.27
C GLN A 81 -4.95 8.38 3.30
N PRO A 82 -4.31 8.95 4.35
CA PRO A 82 -5.03 9.66 5.40
C PRO A 82 -5.74 10.93 4.93
N LYS A 83 -5.33 11.52 3.80
CA LYS A 83 -6.00 12.69 3.20
C LYS A 83 -7.41 12.38 2.70
N VAL A 84 -7.72 11.12 2.41
CA VAL A 84 -9.00 10.71 1.83
C VAL A 84 -9.70 9.75 2.78
N LEU A 85 -10.90 10.10 3.23
CA LEU A 85 -11.70 9.31 4.17
C LEU A 85 -10.89 8.86 5.41
N ALA A 86 -9.92 9.66 5.85
CA ALA A 86 -9.01 9.36 6.96
C ALA A 86 -8.19 8.05 6.83
N GLY A 87 -8.07 7.50 5.61
CA GLY A 87 -7.43 6.22 5.34
C GLY A 87 -8.30 4.99 5.61
N CYS A 88 -9.61 5.18 5.85
CA CYS A 88 -10.54 4.08 6.08
C CYS A 88 -10.60 3.13 4.88
N LEU A 89 -10.75 1.83 5.15
CA LEU A 89 -11.06 0.84 4.11
C LEU A 89 -12.56 0.84 3.79
N ASP A 90 -12.89 0.75 2.52
CA ASP A 90 -14.26 0.59 2.03
C ASP A 90 -14.31 -0.49 0.94
N ILE A 91 -15.48 -0.69 0.33
CA ILE A 91 -15.67 -1.70 -0.74
C ILE A 91 -14.66 -1.49 -1.87
N ASP A 92 -14.52 -0.25 -2.35
CA ASP A 92 -13.75 0.04 -3.55
C ASP A 92 -12.24 -0.06 -3.30
N ALA A 93 -11.75 0.46 -2.18
CA ALA A 93 -10.37 0.28 -1.75
C ALA A 93 -10.02 -1.19 -1.56
N SER A 94 -10.93 -1.96 -0.96
CA SER A 94 -10.72 -3.40 -0.74
C SER A 94 -10.60 -4.16 -2.06
N ILE A 95 -11.42 -3.85 -3.06
CA ILE A 95 -11.33 -4.48 -4.40
C ILE A 95 -10.03 -4.06 -5.10
N LYS A 96 -9.70 -2.76 -5.07
CA LYS A 96 -8.50 -2.17 -5.69
C LYS A 96 -7.23 -2.86 -5.17
N ALA A 97 -7.03 -2.85 -3.86
CA ALA A 97 -5.85 -3.44 -3.25
C ALA A 97 -5.82 -4.97 -3.36
N ALA A 98 -6.95 -5.67 -3.17
CA ALA A 98 -6.99 -7.13 -3.29
C ALA A 98 -6.53 -7.60 -4.68
N ARG A 99 -6.98 -6.94 -5.75
CA ARG A 99 -6.57 -7.31 -7.11
C ARG A 99 -5.10 -7.05 -7.36
N PHE A 100 -4.59 -5.93 -6.84
CA PHE A 100 -3.18 -5.58 -6.97
C PHE A 100 -2.26 -6.55 -6.23
N ILE A 101 -2.60 -6.92 -4.99
CA ILE A 101 -1.85 -7.90 -4.18
C ILE A 101 -1.75 -9.23 -4.91
N ARG A 102 -2.87 -9.77 -5.40
CA ARG A 102 -2.88 -11.04 -6.17
C ARG A 102 -2.08 -10.94 -7.47
N THR A 103 -2.02 -9.75 -8.08
CA THR A 103 -1.20 -9.52 -9.28
C THR A 103 0.29 -9.57 -8.91
N CYS A 104 0.70 -8.89 -7.85
CA CYS A 104 2.08 -8.93 -7.38
C CYS A 104 2.51 -10.36 -7.01
N ASP A 105 1.66 -11.07 -6.26
CA ASP A 105 1.92 -12.46 -5.86
C ASP A 105 2.08 -13.40 -7.07
N ALA A 106 1.17 -13.32 -8.05
CA ALA A 106 1.23 -14.14 -9.26
C ALA A 106 2.48 -13.90 -10.12
N PHE A 107 3.17 -12.77 -9.93
CA PHE A 107 4.37 -12.39 -10.67
C PHE A 107 5.62 -12.30 -9.78
N ASN A 108 5.60 -12.92 -8.59
CA ASN A 108 6.74 -12.97 -7.67
C ASN A 108 7.26 -11.58 -7.25
N ILE A 109 6.38 -10.59 -7.14
CA ILE A 109 6.73 -9.23 -6.72
C ILE A 109 6.49 -9.09 -5.21
N PRO A 110 7.52 -8.79 -4.41
CA PRO A 110 7.37 -8.53 -2.98
C PRO A 110 6.41 -7.38 -2.69
N LEU A 111 5.75 -7.44 -1.53
CA LEU A 111 4.78 -6.45 -1.08
C LEU A 111 5.36 -5.59 0.04
N LEU A 112 5.24 -4.27 -0.12
CA LEU A 112 5.49 -3.26 0.89
C LEU A 112 4.16 -2.60 1.26
N THR A 113 3.74 -2.78 2.51
CA THR A 113 2.50 -2.20 3.03
C THR A 113 2.81 -1.06 3.99
N LEU A 114 2.30 0.14 3.71
CA LEU A 114 2.37 1.31 4.59
C LEU A 114 1.02 1.52 5.28
N GLU A 115 0.94 1.20 6.55
CA GLU A 115 -0.32 1.14 7.29
C GLU A 115 -0.61 2.42 8.07
N ASP A 116 -1.77 3.03 7.82
CA ASP A 116 -2.39 4.10 8.63
C ASP A 116 -3.93 4.01 8.56
N VAL A 117 -4.46 2.90 9.04
CA VAL A 117 -5.89 2.57 8.93
C VAL A 117 -6.61 2.71 10.28
N PRO A 118 -7.67 3.55 10.36
CA PRO A 118 -8.49 3.64 11.57
C PRO A 118 -9.57 2.55 11.66
N GLY A 119 -9.85 1.86 10.56
CA GLY A 119 -10.90 0.84 10.45
C GLY A 119 -11.59 0.86 9.07
N PHE A 120 -12.73 0.17 8.99
CA PHE A 120 -13.62 0.23 7.83
C PHE A 120 -14.57 1.43 7.90
N LEU A 121 -14.91 1.99 6.74
CA LEU A 121 -15.89 3.07 6.63
C LEU A 121 -17.28 2.56 7.04
N PRO A 122 -17.92 3.12 8.08
CA PRO A 122 -19.26 2.71 8.46
C PRO A 122 -20.32 3.28 7.51
N GLY A 123 -21.44 2.58 7.37
CA GLY A 123 -22.63 3.12 6.71
C GLY A 123 -23.49 2.06 6.03
N VAL A 124 -24.80 2.33 5.94
CA VAL A 124 -25.78 1.42 5.32
C VAL A 124 -25.42 1.09 3.87
N VAL A 125 -24.85 2.05 3.13
CA VAL A 125 -24.39 1.85 1.76
C VAL A 125 -23.29 0.79 1.68
N GLN A 126 -22.35 0.77 2.63
CA GLN A 126 -21.29 -0.24 2.69
C GLN A 126 -21.87 -1.62 3.06
N GLU A 127 -22.76 -1.66 4.05
CA GLU A 127 -23.40 -2.91 4.48
C GLU A 127 -24.23 -3.55 3.36
N TRP A 128 -25.11 -2.77 2.72
CA TRP A 128 -25.95 -3.25 1.63
C TRP A 128 -25.16 -3.49 0.34
N GLY A 129 -24.06 -2.76 0.14
CA GLY A 129 -23.08 -3.01 -0.91
C GLY A 129 -22.25 -4.27 -0.69
N GLY A 130 -22.38 -4.93 0.47
CA GLY A 130 -21.73 -6.21 0.76
C GLY A 130 -20.29 -6.07 1.24
N ILE A 131 -19.98 -5.04 2.05
CA ILE A 131 -18.64 -4.82 2.61
C ILE A 131 -18.03 -6.06 3.26
N ILE A 132 -18.82 -6.93 3.89
CA ILE A 132 -18.33 -8.21 4.45
C ILE A 132 -17.62 -9.04 3.37
N ARG A 133 -18.23 -9.19 2.19
CA ARG A 133 -17.65 -9.98 1.09
C ARG A 133 -16.53 -9.23 0.39
N HIS A 134 -16.67 -7.92 0.20
CA HIS A 134 -15.70 -7.11 -0.53
C HIS A 134 -14.44 -6.84 0.29
N GLY A 135 -14.58 -6.48 1.56
CA GLY A 135 -13.49 -6.36 2.53
C GLY A 135 -12.71 -7.67 2.71
N ALA A 136 -13.42 -8.81 2.78
CA ALA A 136 -12.77 -10.12 2.87
C ALA A 136 -11.87 -10.46 1.67
N LYS A 137 -12.03 -9.82 0.50
CA LYS A 137 -11.12 -10.03 -0.64
C LYS A 137 -9.72 -9.55 -0.34
N LEU A 138 -9.58 -8.42 0.38
CA LEU A 138 -8.28 -7.86 0.75
C LEU A 138 -7.57 -8.79 1.74
N LEU A 139 -8.28 -9.21 2.78
CA LEU A 139 -7.78 -10.18 3.75
C LEU A 139 -7.37 -11.49 3.07
N PHE A 140 -8.22 -12.01 2.18
CA PHE A 140 -7.92 -13.22 1.43
C PHE A 140 -6.67 -13.06 0.56
N ALA A 141 -6.52 -11.92 -0.12
CA ALA A 141 -5.36 -11.66 -0.97
C ALA A 141 -4.04 -11.66 -0.17
N TYR A 142 -4.01 -11.04 1.01
CA TYR A 142 -2.83 -11.07 1.88
C TYR A 142 -2.54 -12.46 2.47
N ALA A 143 -3.59 -13.21 2.84
CA ALA A 143 -3.47 -14.55 3.39
C ALA A 143 -3.03 -15.59 2.34
N GLU A 144 -3.51 -15.46 1.10
CA GLU A 144 -3.14 -16.32 -0.04
C GLU A 144 -1.71 -16.04 -0.51
N ALA A 145 -1.28 -14.77 -0.52
CA ALA A 145 0.00 -14.38 -1.08
C ALA A 145 1.18 -15.09 -0.40
N THR A 146 2.13 -15.57 -1.20
CA THR A 146 3.33 -16.29 -0.76
C THR A 146 4.62 -15.51 -0.99
N VAL A 147 4.57 -14.42 -1.78
CA VAL A 147 5.67 -13.47 -1.91
C VAL A 147 6.09 -12.86 -0.57
N PRO A 148 7.34 -12.35 -0.45
CA PRO A 148 7.76 -11.62 0.74
C PRO A 148 6.82 -10.43 1.01
N LYS A 149 6.44 -10.26 2.28
CA LYS A 149 5.53 -9.20 2.75
C LYS A 149 6.22 -8.44 3.87
N LEU A 150 6.34 -7.13 3.71
CA LEU A 150 6.85 -6.21 4.72
C LEU A 150 5.79 -5.16 5.01
N THR A 151 5.42 -5.00 6.28
CA THR A 151 4.49 -3.96 6.73
C THR A 151 5.22 -2.95 7.60
N LEU A 152 5.08 -1.68 7.26
CA LEU A 152 5.50 -0.55 8.09
C LEU A 152 4.26 0.18 8.58
N VAL A 153 3.97 0.04 9.88
CA VAL A 153 2.91 0.81 10.53
C VAL A 153 3.44 2.21 10.80
N THR A 154 2.80 3.21 10.19
CA THR A 154 3.22 4.61 10.31
C THR A 154 2.52 5.33 11.45
N ARG A 155 1.23 5.05 11.70
CA ARG A 155 0.45 5.70 12.76
C ARG A 155 -0.68 4.85 13.32
N LYS A 156 -1.82 4.74 12.62
CA LYS A 156 -3.00 4.01 13.10
C LYS A 156 -3.00 2.57 12.56
N ALA A 157 -3.22 1.62 13.45
CA ALA A 157 -3.47 0.22 13.12
C ALA A 157 -4.51 -0.29 14.12
N TYR A 158 -5.79 -0.24 13.76
CA TYR A 158 -6.90 -0.57 14.66
C TYR A 158 -7.86 -1.60 14.07
N GLY A 159 -8.25 -2.57 14.93
CA GLY A 159 -9.36 -3.49 14.67
C GLY A 159 -9.10 -4.50 13.54
N GLY A 160 -10.15 -4.97 12.89
CA GLY A 160 -10.08 -5.97 11.81
C GLY A 160 -9.61 -5.42 10.46
N ALA A 161 -9.06 -4.21 10.43
CA ALA A 161 -8.45 -3.62 9.24
C ALA A 161 -6.93 -3.82 9.18
N ILE A 162 -6.34 -4.35 10.26
CA ILE A 162 -4.93 -4.78 10.39
C ILE A 162 -4.74 -6.16 9.75
#